data_AF-A0A3A8TKE2-F1
#
_entry.id   AF-A0A3A8TKE2-F1
#
_cell.length_a   1.000
_cell.length_b   1.000
_cell.length_c   1.000
_cell.angle_alpha   90.00
_cell.angle_beta   90.00
_cell.angle_gamma   90.00
#
_symmetry.space_group_name_H-M   'P 1'
#
loop_
_entity.id
_entity.type
_entity.pdbx_description
1 polymer ?
#
loop_
_entity_poly.entity_id
_entity_poly.type
_entity_poly.pdbx_seq_one_letter_code
_entity_poly.pdbx_strand_id
1 'polypeptide(L)'
;MYVKEVHLSNIRSIESLVWALPDHPGPGWHVIIGDNGAGKSSFLRSIALALVGPDEAKALRQDWNEWLRGKKQSGSIRLVLEPTPDYDFIAGTPETPDSPYFVNLGLSRSLDQVRLYQPQSGTSAPIHSIWGTGEGWFCASYGPFRRFTGGDQEQEKLFQSNPKLARHLSVFGESVALSECLEWLKLLQFKKLEKDPEGDLLESLQQFINQPDFLPNEARLESISSKGIRFVDGNGCEVPVENLSDGYRSILSMTFELIRQLARAYGADKLFAPGDPTTIVVPGVVLIDEIDAHLHPMWQRRVGRWFREHFPNIQFIVTTHSPLICQAATVGSVFRLPRPGSDEEAAMITGVALDRLLYGNVLDAYSTGAFGDVVLRSDEGMEKLERLATLNQKELAQGLSSEEQAEQQLLRAQLPTASSALPLDTAVPQP
;
A
#
# COMPACT_ATOMS: atom_id res chain seq x y z
N MET A 1 3.94 17.60 1.08
CA MET A 1 5.31 17.08 1.30
C MET A 1 5.51 15.77 0.55
N TYR A 2 6.76 15.44 0.19
CA TYR A 2 7.15 14.14 -0.37
C TYR A 2 8.40 13.58 0.32
N VAL A 3 8.52 12.25 0.40
CA VAL A 3 9.71 11.57 0.93
C VAL A 3 10.71 11.33 -0.21
N LYS A 4 11.92 11.86 -0.07
CA LYS A 4 13.03 11.68 -1.01
C LYS A 4 13.94 10.52 -0.64
N GLU A 5 14.31 10.47 0.63
CA GLU A 5 15.26 9.49 1.14
C GLU A 5 14.84 8.97 2.51
N VAL A 6 15.16 7.71 2.76
CA VAL A 6 14.95 7.01 4.02
C VAL A 6 16.25 6.29 4.38
N HIS A 7 16.80 6.62 5.54
CA HIS A 7 18.01 6.01 6.08
C HIS A 7 17.65 5.32 7.39
N LEU A 8 17.79 4.00 7.43
CA LEU A 8 17.55 3.18 8.61
C LEU A 8 18.86 2.62 9.15
N SER A 9 19.00 2.63 10.47
CA SER A 9 20.14 2.03 11.16
C SER A 9 19.68 1.30 12.43
N ASN A 10 20.00 0.01 12.52
CA ASN A 10 19.69 -0.88 13.63
C ASN A 10 18.20 -0.92 14.04
N ILE A 11 17.29 -1.01 13.07
CA ILE A 11 15.84 -1.08 13.33
C ILE A 11 15.32 -2.48 13.01
N ARG A 12 14.78 -3.18 14.01
CA ARG A 12 14.22 -4.54 13.89
C ARG A 12 15.20 -5.50 13.20
N SER A 13 14.84 -6.07 12.04
CA SER A 13 15.71 -6.93 11.25
C SER A 13 16.77 -6.19 10.43
N ILE A 14 16.63 -4.86 10.28
CA ILE A 14 17.42 -4.03 9.36
C ILE A 14 18.66 -3.48 10.07
N GLU A 15 19.85 -3.84 9.56
CA GLU A 15 21.13 -3.28 10.03
C GLU A 15 21.35 -1.87 9.52
N SER A 16 21.35 -1.73 8.20
CA SER A 16 21.49 -0.49 7.47
C SER A 16 20.68 -0.61 6.20
N LEU A 17 19.93 0.43 5.86
CA LEU A 17 19.17 0.51 4.63
C LEU A 17 19.08 1.95 4.18
N VAL A 18 19.35 2.19 2.91
CA VAL A 18 19.16 3.48 2.25
C VAL A 18 18.22 3.29 1.08
N TRP A 19 17.09 3.98 1.12
CA TRP A 19 16.19 4.15 -0.01
C TRP A 19 16.26 5.61 -0.43
N ALA A 20 16.54 5.88 -1.70
CA ALA A 20 16.66 7.22 -2.24
C ALA A 20 16.09 7.28 -3.66
N LEU A 21 15.27 8.29 -3.93
CA LEU A 21 14.75 8.56 -5.27
C LEU A 21 15.80 9.34 -6.10
N PRO A 22 15.99 8.99 -7.39
CA PRO A 22 17.01 9.62 -8.22
C PRO A 22 16.68 11.07 -8.62
N ASP A 23 15.38 11.39 -8.80
CA ASP A 23 14.90 12.71 -9.22
C ASP A 23 14.20 13.46 -8.08
N HIS A 24 13.58 14.61 -8.38
CA HIS A 24 12.71 15.30 -7.42
C HIS A 24 11.64 14.35 -6.88
N PRO A 25 11.53 14.16 -5.55
CA PRO A 25 10.47 13.38 -4.96
C PRO A 25 9.13 14.02 -5.32
N GLY A 26 8.24 13.23 -5.91
CA GLY A 26 6.96 13.69 -6.38
C GLY A 26 5.87 12.65 -6.16
N PRO A 27 4.65 12.93 -6.62
CA PRO A 27 3.60 11.94 -6.62
C PRO A 27 3.98 10.75 -7.50
N GLY A 28 3.42 9.59 -7.19
CA GLY A 28 3.76 8.37 -7.91
C GLY A 28 3.51 7.11 -7.10
N TRP A 29 3.88 5.99 -7.69
CA TRP A 29 3.69 4.65 -7.14
C TRP A 29 5.04 3.97 -6.90
N HIS A 30 5.51 4.03 -5.66
CA HIS A 30 6.78 3.47 -5.24
C HIS A 30 6.56 2.14 -4.54
N VAL A 31 7.09 1.06 -5.11
CA VAL A 31 6.84 -0.32 -4.66
C VAL A 31 8.07 -0.89 -3.99
N ILE A 32 7.89 -1.38 -2.76
CA ILE A 32 8.90 -2.07 -1.99
C ILE A 32 8.63 -3.57 -2.05
N ILE A 33 9.56 -4.31 -2.64
CA ILE A 33 9.49 -5.76 -2.79
C ILE A 33 10.64 -6.44 -2.05
N GLY A 34 10.52 -7.74 -1.87
CA GLY A 34 11.53 -8.58 -1.23
C GLY A 34 10.89 -9.80 -0.59
N ASP A 35 11.71 -10.75 -0.18
CA ASP A 35 11.27 -12.03 0.36
C ASP A 35 10.55 -11.89 1.71
N ASN A 36 9.93 -12.97 2.15
CA ASN A 36 9.38 -13.06 3.51
C ASN A 36 10.51 -12.85 4.52
N GLY A 37 10.30 -11.96 5.49
CA GLY A 37 11.31 -11.61 6.48
C GLY A 37 12.34 -10.56 6.04
N ALA A 38 12.33 -10.10 4.77
CA ALA A 38 13.25 -9.06 4.27
C ALA A 38 13.07 -7.68 4.95
N GLY A 39 11.98 -7.49 5.71
CA GLY A 39 11.73 -6.27 6.48
C GLY A 39 10.83 -5.24 5.80
N LYS A 40 10.00 -5.63 4.81
CA LYS A 40 9.04 -4.75 4.11
C LYS A 40 8.18 -3.92 5.07
N SER A 41 7.46 -4.57 5.98
CA SER A 41 6.65 -3.89 7.00
C SER A 41 7.50 -3.07 7.96
N SER A 42 8.71 -3.53 8.32
CA SER A 42 9.64 -2.79 9.19
C SER A 42 10.10 -1.48 8.53
N PHE A 43 10.37 -1.49 7.23
CA PHE A 43 10.71 -0.31 6.45
C PHE A 43 9.57 0.71 6.48
N LEU A 44 8.36 0.26 6.11
CA LEU A 44 7.19 1.14 6.00
C LEU A 44 6.76 1.71 7.36
N ARG A 45 6.76 0.86 8.42
CA ARG A 45 6.50 1.28 9.80
C ARG A 45 7.57 2.25 10.32
N SER A 46 8.82 2.14 9.90
CA SER A 46 9.88 3.08 10.29
C SER A 46 9.63 4.48 9.72
N ILE A 47 9.22 4.57 8.45
CA ILE A 47 8.82 5.85 7.84
C ILE A 47 7.63 6.44 8.61
N ALA A 48 6.57 5.65 8.84
CA ALA A 48 5.40 6.09 9.60
C ALA A 48 5.79 6.61 10.99
N LEU A 49 6.66 5.91 11.72
CA LEU A 49 7.09 6.29 13.06
C LEU A 49 7.86 7.62 13.06
N ALA A 50 8.75 7.83 12.08
CA ALA A 50 9.48 9.09 11.95
C ALA A 50 8.58 10.27 11.56
N LEU A 51 7.54 10.04 10.73
CA LEU A 51 6.56 11.07 10.36
C LEU A 51 5.65 11.44 11.53
N VAL A 52 5.25 10.48 12.35
CA VAL A 52 4.45 10.70 13.58
C VAL A 52 5.25 11.48 14.63
N GLY A 53 6.53 11.14 14.80
CA GLY A 53 7.41 11.78 15.77
C GLY A 53 7.36 11.15 17.18
N PRO A 54 8.36 11.48 18.03
CA PRO A 54 8.60 10.76 19.28
C PRO A 54 7.52 10.97 20.36
N ASP A 55 6.82 12.10 20.36
CA ASP A 55 5.82 12.44 21.39
C ASP A 55 4.49 11.74 21.13
N GLU A 56 3.94 11.89 19.92
CA GLU A 56 2.72 11.19 19.48
C GLU A 56 2.93 9.67 19.50
N ALA A 57 4.11 9.19 19.09
CA ALA A 57 4.41 7.76 19.08
C ALA A 57 4.27 7.09 20.45
N LYS A 58 4.42 7.81 21.58
CA LYS A 58 4.21 7.23 22.93
C LYS A 58 2.82 6.64 23.10
N ALA A 59 1.80 7.20 22.44
CA ALA A 59 0.44 6.72 22.51
C ALA A 59 0.21 5.39 21.76
N LEU A 60 1.14 4.97 20.88
CA LEU A 60 1.09 3.66 20.22
C LEU A 60 1.27 2.48 21.19
N ARG A 61 1.82 2.72 22.39
CA ARG A 61 2.08 1.69 23.43
C ARG A 61 2.81 0.44 22.90
N GLN A 62 3.68 0.62 21.90
CA GLN A 62 4.47 -0.46 21.32
C GLN A 62 5.59 -0.88 22.28
N ASP A 63 6.05 -2.13 22.19
CA ASP A 63 7.28 -2.53 22.84
C ASP A 63 8.49 -2.01 22.03
N TRP A 64 9.02 -0.85 22.42
CA TRP A 64 10.18 -0.26 21.78
C TRP A 64 11.45 -1.12 21.89
N ASN A 65 11.50 -2.11 22.80
CA ASN A 65 12.62 -3.04 22.88
C ASN A 65 12.69 -3.97 21.67
N GLU A 66 11.55 -4.29 21.06
CA GLU A 66 11.48 -5.10 19.83
C GLU A 66 11.83 -4.30 18.57
N TRP A 67 11.76 -2.97 18.66
CA TRP A 67 12.10 -2.08 17.55
C TRP A 67 13.59 -1.92 17.32
N LEU A 68 14.40 -2.05 18.37
CA LEU A 68 15.85 -1.94 18.25
C LEU A 68 16.44 -3.29 17.84
N ARG A 69 17.30 -3.31 16.81
CA ARG A 69 17.91 -4.55 16.32
C ARG A 69 18.74 -5.22 17.41
N GLY A 70 18.25 -6.35 17.96
CA GLY A 70 18.96 -7.15 18.96
C GLY A 70 19.54 -6.36 20.13
N LYS A 71 20.72 -6.76 20.62
CA LYS A 71 21.43 -6.12 21.75
C LYS A 71 22.10 -4.78 21.42
N LYS A 72 21.72 -4.10 20.33
CA LYS A 72 22.25 -2.77 20.01
C LYS A 72 21.79 -1.77 21.07
N GLN A 73 22.60 -0.72 21.25
CA GLN A 73 22.33 0.35 22.23
C GLN A 73 21.60 1.55 21.61
N SER A 74 21.72 1.73 20.30
CA SER A 74 21.06 2.81 19.57
C SER A 74 20.71 2.42 18.14
N GLY A 75 19.70 3.09 17.61
CA GLY A 75 19.23 3.00 16.23
C GLY A 75 18.69 4.34 15.77
N SER A 76 18.56 4.53 14.47
CA SER A 76 18.06 5.78 13.90
C SER A 76 17.21 5.56 12.66
N ILE A 77 16.25 6.47 12.50
CA ILE A 77 15.42 6.60 11.31
C ILE A 77 15.56 8.05 10.87
N ARG A 78 16.14 8.27 9.69
CA ARG A 78 16.29 9.61 9.10
C ARG A 78 15.55 9.68 7.78
N LEU A 79 14.68 10.68 7.66
CA LEU A 79 13.97 11.00 6.44
C LEU A 79 14.51 12.31 5.86
N VAL A 80 14.62 12.34 4.54
CA VAL A 80 14.84 13.56 3.76
C VAL A 80 13.54 13.84 3.02
N LEU A 81 12.91 14.97 3.32
CA LEU A 81 11.61 15.37 2.81
C LEU A 81 11.75 16.59 1.89
N GLU A 82 10.84 16.69 0.93
CA GLU A 82 10.65 17.88 0.09
C GLU A 82 9.30 18.50 0.44
N PRO A 83 9.28 19.68 1.09
CA PRO A 83 8.05 20.41 1.33
C PRO A 83 7.39 20.81 0.01
N THR A 84 6.07 20.70 -0.07
CA THR A 84 5.26 21.17 -1.18
C THR A 84 4.92 22.64 -0.94
N PRO A 85 5.36 23.56 -1.81
CA PRO A 85 4.99 24.97 -1.74
C PRO A 85 3.46 25.12 -1.67
N ASP A 86 3.00 26.16 -0.98
CA ASP A 86 1.57 26.51 -0.82
C ASP A 86 0.71 25.53 0.00
N TYR A 87 1.29 24.42 0.47
CA TYR A 87 0.61 23.46 1.34
C TYR A 87 1.33 23.29 2.67
N ASP A 88 2.64 23.03 2.64
CA ASP A 88 3.39 22.67 3.85
C ASP A 88 3.96 23.91 4.54
N PHE A 89 3.27 24.36 5.58
CA PHE A 89 3.63 25.59 6.30
C PHE A 89 4.24 25.32 7.67
N ILE A 90 5.10 26.23 8.11
CA ILE A 90 5.59 26.30 9.49
C ILE A 90 4.43 26.78 10.38
N ALA A 91 4.32 26.20 11.58
CA ALA A 91 3.29 26.54 12.55
C ALA A 91 3.29 28.05 12.86
N GLY A 92 2.15 28.70 12.60
CA GLY A 92 1.95 30.12 12.86
C GLY A 92 2.55 31.07 11.81
N THR A 93 3.09 30.56 10.69
CA THR A 93 3.58 31.39 9.59
C THR A 93 3.06 30.86 8.25
N PRO A 94 2.98 31.70 7.20
CA PRO A 94 2.68 31.26 5.84
C PRO A 94 3.95 30.78 5.09
N GLU A 95 5.05 30.52 5.80
CA GLU A 95 6.33 30.17 5.20
C GLU A 95 6.48 28.65 5.10
N THR A 96 6.97 28.19 3.96
CA THR A 96 7.37 26.78 3.74
C THR A 96 8.85 26.61 4.13
N PRO A 97 9.23 25.56 4.86
CA PRO A 97 10.63 25.31 5.19
C PRO A 97 11.50 25.11 3.95
N ASP A 98 12.80 25.40 4.10
CA ASP A 98 13.80 25.10 3.09
C ASP A 98 13.86 23.59 2.77
N SER A 99 14.09 23.27 1.50
CA SER A 99 14.38 21.92 1.02
C SER A 99 15.91 21.73 0.87
N PRO A 100 16.50 20.59 1.28
CA PRO A 100 15.83 19.42 1.86
C PRO A 100 15.47 19.59 3.34
N TYR A 101 14.28 19.09 3.71
CA TYR A 101 13.78 19.11 5.08
C TYR A 101 14.07 17.79 5.80
N PHE A 102 14.76 17.84 6.94
CA PHE A 102 15.23 16.64 7.63
C PHE A 102 14.36 16.27 8.84
N VAL A 103 13.98 14.99 8.91
CA VAL A 103 13.30 14.41 10.08
C VAL A 103 14.17 13.28 10.62
N ASN A 104 14.58 13.39 11.89
CA ASN A 104 15.46 12.42 12.54
C ASN A 104 14.79 11.89 13.80
N LEU A 105 14.59 10.58 13.87
CA LEU A 105 14.12 9.88 15.06
C LEU A 105 15.19 8.90 15.54
N GLY A 106 15.58 9.05 16.80
CA GLY A 106 16.53 8.18 17.48
C GLY A 106 15.85 7.19 18.41
N LEU A 107 16.40 6.00 18.49
CA LEU A 107 16.09 4.99 19.50
C LEU A 107 17.33 4.78 20.36
N SER A 108 17.19 4.84 21.68
CA SER A 108 18.28 4.57 22.63
C SER A 108 17.83 3.64 23.74
N ARG A 109 18.64 2.63 24.02
CA ARG A 109 18.47 1.72 25.17
C ARG A 109 19.14 2.31 26.40
N SER A 110 18.41 2.40 27.50
CA SER A 110 18.92 2.77 28.82
C SER A 110 18.21 1.95 29.88
N LEU A 111 18.95 1.28 30.77
CA LEU A 111 18.39 0.44 31.84
C LEU A 111 17.32 -0.55 31.33
N ASP A 112 17.64 -1.26 30.24
CA ASP A 112 16.77 -2.24 29.57
C ASP A 112 15.46 -1.70 29.00
N GLN A 113 15.29 -0.38 28.90
CA GLN A 113 14.17 0.24 28.21
C GLN A 113 14.67 1.03 27.00
N VAL A 114 14.05 0.81 25.85
CA VAL A 114 14.25 1.65 24.67
C VAL A 114 13.32 2.86 24.73
N ARG A 115 13.88 4.05 24.47
CA ARG A 115 13.13 5.30 24.35
C ARG A 115 13.33 5.93 22.99
N LEU A 116 12.27 6.55 22.48
CA LEU A 116 12.30 7.40 21.31
C LEU A 116 12.76 8.81 21.71
N TYR A 117 13.58 9.44 20.89
CA TYR A 117 14.00 10.82 21.07
C TYR A 117 14.27 11.50 19.73
N GLN A 118 14.21 12.83 19.71
CA GLN A 118 14.71 13.62 18.59
C GLN A 118 16.20 13.93 18.82
N PRO A 119 17.11 13.52 17.94
CA PRO A 119 18.50 13.99 17.98
C PRO A 119 18.55 15.50 17.78
N GLN A 120 19.40 16.21 18.52
CA GLN A 120 19.56 17.66 18.34
C GLN A 120 19.93 17.96 16.88
N SER A 121 19.12 18.78 16.22
CA SER A 121 19.30 19.23 14.84
C SER A 121 19.30 20.75 14.81
N GLY A 122 20.21 21.34 14.02
CA GLY A 122 20.48 22.79 14.00
C GLY A 122 19.58 23.63 13.09
N THR A 123 18.54 23.05 12.48
CA THR A 123 17.61 23.73 11.58
C THR A 123 16.16 23.51 12.02
N SER A 124 15.25 24.40 11.61
CA SER A 124 13.82 24.48 11.97
C SER A 124 13.23 23.15 12.44
N ALA A 125 13.06 23.03 13.76
CA ALA A 125 12.71 21.76 14.38
C ALA A 125 11.35 21.24 13.85
N PRO A 126 11.23 19.94 13.49
CA PRO A 126 9.97 19.28 13.11
C PRO A 126 8.77 19.54 14.02
N ILE A 127 9.00 19.93 15.28
CA ILE A 127 7.98 20.36 16.22
C ILE A 127 7.22 21.63 15.79
N HIS A 128 7.77 22.41 14.87
CA HIS A 128 7.10 23.58 14.28
C HIS A 128 6.45 23.26 12.92
N SER A 129 6.38 22.00 12.52
CA SER A 129 5.84 21.60 11.21
C SER A 129 5.12 20.25 11.32
N ILE A 130 5.72 19.18 10.80
CA ILE A 130 5.18 17.83 10.69
C ILE A 130 4.81 17.21 12.05
N TRP A 131 5.61 17.41 13.10
CA TRP A 131 5.29 16.94 14.46
C TRP A 131 4.46 17.97 15.26
N GLY A 132 4.34 19.20 14.75
CA GLY A 132 3.70 20.33 15.42
C GLY A 132 2.27 20.59 15.00
N THR A 133 1.91 21.86 14.86
CA THR A 133 0.63 22.32 14.32
C THR A 133 0.77 22.94 12.93
N GLY A 134 1.85 22.64 12.20
CA GLY A 134 2.02 23.08 10.81
C GLY A 134 0.93 22.52 9.90
N GLU A 135 0.43 23.35 9.00
CA GLU A 135 -0.62 22.96 8.05
C GLU A 135 -0.04 22.20 6.84
N GLY A 136 -0.87 21.35 6.24
CA GLY A 136 -0.61 20.66 4.98
C GLY A 136 0.38 19.49 4.95
N TRP A 137 1.17 19.25 6.00
CA TRP A 137 2.08 18.09 6.14
C TRP A 137 1.36 16.73 6.23
N PHE A 138 0.55 16.40 5.23
CA PHE A 138 -0.30 15.22 5.25
C PHE A 138 0.51 13.96 4.99
N CYS A 139 0.35 13.01 5.90
CA CYS A 139 0.73 11.64 5.70
C CYS A 139 -0.26 10.69 6.38
N ALA A 140 -0.37 9.48 5.83
CA ALA A 140 -1.16 8.38 6.39
C ALA A 140 -0.47 7.04 6.12
N SER A 141 -0.76 6.04 6.94
CA SER A 141 -0.24 4.68 6.70
C SER A 141 -1.22 3.59 7.08
N TYR A 142 -1.35 2.61 6.19
CA TYR A 142 -2.30 1.52 6.32
C TYR A 142 -1.59 0.17 6.42
N GLY A 143 -2.00 -0.66 7.39
CA GLY A 143 -1.53 -2.04 7.52
C GLY A 143 -2.24 -3.01 6.56
N PRO A 144 -1.89 -4.30 6.59
CA PRO A 144 -2.50 -5.33 5.72
C PRO A 144 -3.98 -5.58 6.07
N PHE A 145 -4.36 -5.49 7.35
CA PHE A 145 -5.72 -5.77 7.83
C PHE A 145 -6.62 -4.53 7.78
N ARG A 146 -7.10 -4.22 6.57
CA ARG A 146 -8.02 -3.11 6.32
C ARG A 146 -9.47 -3.60 6.43
N ARG A 147 -10.16 -3.23 7.52
CA ARG A 147 -11.50 -3.72 7.85
C ARG A 147 -12.35 -2.69 8.56
N PHE A 148 -13.67 -2.81 8.43
CA PHE A 148 -14.63 -1.93 9.11
C PHE A 148 -15.00 -2.38 10.53
N THR A 149 -14.73 -3.64 10.90
CA THR A 149 -15.20 -4.23 12.16
C THR A 149 -14.10 -5.05 12.84
N GLY A 150 -14.32 -5.40 14.12
CA GLY A 150 -13.42 -6.26 14.89
C GLY A 150 -12.18 -5.55 15.46
N GLY A 151 -12.28 -4.23 15.63
CA GLY A 151 -11.22 -3.41 16.21
C GLY A 151 -11.27 -3.33 17.75
N ASP A 152 -10.16 -2.93 18.36
CA ASP A 152 -10.04 -2.64 19.79
C ASP A 152 -10.59 -1.24 20.14
N GLN A 153 -11.56 -1.18 21.04
CA GLN A 153 -12.19 0.06 21.50
C GLN A 153 -11.21 1.03 22.18
N GLU A 154 -10.11 0.54 22.77
CA GLU A 154 -9.09 1.46 23.32
C GLU A 154 -8.38 2.25 22.22
N GLN A 155 -8.18 1.64 21.05
CA GLN A 155 -7.55 2.28 19.89
C GLN A 155 -8.48 3.31 19.24
N GLU A 156 -9.80 3.08 19.28
CA GLU A 156 -10.80 4.03 18.76
C GLU A 156 -10.70 5.40 19.47
N LYS A 157 -10.40 5.43 20.77
CA LYS A 157 -10.20 6.70 21.51
C LYS A 157 -9.05 7.54 20.96
N LEU A 158 -8.01 6.90 20.41
CA LEU A 158 -6.85 7.59 19.83
C LEU A 158 -7.20 8.35 18.55
N PHE A 159 -8.26 7.96 17.83
CA PHE A 159 -8.73 8.69 16.66
C PHE A 159 -9.20 10.11 16.99
N GLN A 160 -9.61 10.33 18.25
CA GLN A 160 -10.06 11.61 18.75
C GLN A 160 -8.93 12.36 19.47
N SER A 161 -8.18 11.69 20.35
CA SER A 161 -7.14 12.35 21.17
C SER A 161 -5.85 12.66 20.41
N ASN A 162 -5.52 11.88 19.36
CA ASN A 162 -4.26 11.99 18.62
C ASN A 162 -4.53 11.92 17.10
N PRO A 163 -5.15 12.95 16.48
CA PRO A 163 -5.58 12.87 15.08
C PRO A 163 -4.46 12.63 14.07
N LYS A 164 -3.24 13.10 14.34
CA LYS A 164 -2.07 12.81 13.50
C LYS A 164 -1.69 11.34 13.59
N LEU A 165 -1.60 10.80 14.80
CA LEU A 165 -1.31 9.38 15.01
C LEU A 165 -2.39 8.46 14.44
N ALA A 166 -3.66 8.86 14.55
CA ALA A 166 -4.82 8.12 14.07
C ALA A 166 -4.66 7.63 12.61
N ARG A 167 -4.07 8.48 11.75
CA ARG A 167 -3.79 8.20 10.33
C ARG A 167 -2.83 7.04 10.11
N HIS A 168 -2.10 6.64 11.14
CA HIS A 168 -1.06 5.62 11.07
C HIS A 168 -1.37 4.37 11.90
N LEU A 169 -2.38 4.39 12.79
CA LEU A 169 -2.61 3.31 13.77
C LEU A 169 -2.66 1.92 13.14
N SER A 170 -3.35 1.76 12.00
CA SER A 170 -3.53 0.44 11.37
C SER A 170 -2.24 -0.20 10.86
N VAL A 171 -1.18 0.58 10.59
CA VAL A 171 0.12 0.00 10.22
C VAL A 171 0.82 -0.65 11.42
N PHE A 172 0.55 -0.16 12.64
CA PHE A 172 1.22 -0.60 13.87
C PHE A 172 0.50 -1.72 14.62
N GLY A 173 -0.76 -2.03 14.27
CA GLY A 173 -1.52 -3.08 14.93
C GLY A 173 -2.69 -3.59 14.09
N GLU A 174 -2.81 -4.92 14.03
CA GLU A 174 -3.89 -5.62 13.30
C GLU A 174 -5.25 -5.47 14.00
N SER A 175 -5.24 -5.12 15.29
CA SER A 175 -6.44 -4.87 16.10
C SER A 175 -7.11 -3.53 15.80
N VAL A 176 -6.59 -2.71 14.87
CA VAL A 176 -7.20 -1.43 14.51
C VAL A 176 -8.18 -1.64 13.36
N ALA A 177 -9.45 -1.31 13.57
CA ALA A 177 -10.45 -1.24 12.52
C ALA A 177 -10.60 0.21 12.03
N LEU A 178 -10.92 0.39 10.75
CA LEU A 178 -11.18 1.69 10.13
C LEU A 178 -12.69 1.99 10.16
N SER A 179 -13.35 1.77 11.31
CA SER A 179 -14.80 1.92 11.51
C SER A 179 -15.25 3.40 11.45
N GLU A 180 -14.38 4.32 11.88
CA GLU A 180 -14.61 5.77 11.96
C GLU A 180 -15.05 6.40 10.64
N CYS A 181 -14.62 5.86 9.50
CA CYS A 181 -15.03 6.36 8.20
C CYS A 181 -16.51 6.09 7.89
N LEU A 182 -17.11 5.02 8.44
CA LEU A 182 -18.54 4.73 8.25
C LEU A 182 -19.41 5.69 9.07
N GLU A 183 -19.01 5.97 10.32
CA GLU A 183 -19.70 6.96 11.16
C GLU A 183 -19.59 8.36 10.57
N TRP A 184 -18.45 8.69 9.96
CA TRP A 184 -18.28 9.93 9.22
C TRP A 184 -19.22 10.07 8.03
N LEU A 185 -19.39 9.03 7.22
CA LEU A 185 -20.33 9.05 6.09
C LEU A 185 -21.77 9.27 6.56
N LYS A 186 -22.18 8.65 7.67
CA LYS A 186 -23.49 8.89 8.30
C LYS A 186 -23.62 10.32 8.80
N LEU A 187 -22.58 10.88 9.40
CA LEU A 187 -22.55 12.27 9.85
C LEU A 187 -22.69 13.25 8.68
N LEU A 188 -21.99 13.02 7.57
CA LEU A 188 -22.13 13.84 6.35
C LEU A 188 -23.56 13.79 5.80
N GLN A 189 -24.21 12.61 5.83
CA GLN A 189 -25.61 12.47 5.44
C GLN A 189 -26.54 13.27 6.35
N PHE A 190 -26.28 13.29 7.66
CA PHE A 190 -27.03 14.10 8.61
C PHE A 190 -26.84 15.60 8.32
N LYS A 191 -25.60 16.05 8.18
CA LYS A 191 -25.25 17.44 7.82
C LYS A 191 -25.90 17.92 6.53
N LYS A 192 -25.93 17.05 5.51
CA LYS A 192 -26.62 17.31 4.24
C LYS A 192 -28.12 17.58 4.45
N LEU A 193 -28.78 16.82 5.32
CA LEU A 193 -30.20 17.03 5.65
C LEU A 193 -30.45 18.33 6.42
N GLU A 194 -29.48 18.76 7.23
CA GLU A 194 -29.50 20.04 7.95
C GLU A 194 -29.09 21.24 7.08
N LYS A 195 -28.68 21.01 5.81
CA LYS A 195 -28.12 22.02 4.90
C LYS A 195 -26.84 22.68 5.44
N ASP A 196 -26.06 21.93 6.21
CA ASP A 196 -24.69 22.30 6.58
C ASP A 196 -23.80 22.16 5.32
N PRO A 197 -22.98 23.17 4.96
CA PRO A 197 -22.10 23.13 3.79
C PRO A 197 -21.15 21.93 3.75
N GLU A 198 -20.73 21.39 4.90
CA GLU A 198 -19.89 20.17 4.91
C GLU A 198 -20.64 18.95 4.36
N GLY A 199 -21.98 18.95 4.40
CA GLY A 199 -22.82 17.90 3.82
C GLY A 199 -22.71 17.77 2.30
N ASP A 200 -22.29 18.83 1.61
CA ASP A 200 -22.11 18.84 0.14
C ASP A 200 -20.97 17.89 -0.29
N LEU A 201 -20.03 17.63 0.62
CA LEU A 201 -18.94 16.67 0.39
C LEU A 201 -19.48 15.27 0.08
N LEU A 202 -20.65 14.91 0.63
CA LEU A 202 -21.24 13.59 0.44
C LEU A 202 -21.56 13.28 -1.02
N GLU A 203 -22.02 14.26 -1.79
CA GLU A 203 -22.32 14.06 -3.21
C GLU A 203 -21.05 13.83 -4.01
N SER A 204 -20.00 14.59 -3.71
CA SER A 204 -18.68 14.41 -4.34
C SER A 204 -18.10 13.04 -4.01
N LEU A 205 -18.21 12.60 -2.75
CA LEU A 205 -17.80 11.25 -2.33
C LEU A 205 -18.58 10.14 -3.04
N GLN A 206 -19.90 10.29 -3.17
CA GLN A 206 -20.71 9.30 -3.89
C GLN A 206 -20.30 9.19 -5.36
N GLN A 207 -20.05 10.32 -6.02
CA GLN A 207 -19.56 10.35 -7.40
C GLN A 207 -18.16 9.74 -7.52
N PHE A 208 -17.26 10.08 -6.60
CA PHE A 208 -15.91 9.50 -6.53
C PHE A 208 -15.92 7.98 -6.35
N ILE A 209 -16.84 7.43 -5.56
CA ILE A 209 -16.87 6.00 -5.25
C ILE A 209 -17.61 5.21 -6.32
N ASN A 210 -18.61 5.82 -6.94
CA ASN A 210 -19.37 5.21 -8.03
C ASN A 210 -18.75 5.45 -9.40
N GLN A 211 -17.54 6.00 -9.45
CA GLN A 211 -16.85 6.16 -10.71
C GLN A 211 -16.57 4.81 -11.36
N PRO A 212 -16.53 4.77 -12.71
CA PRO A 212 -16.12 3.57 -13.42
C PRO A 212 -14.80 3.07 -12.87
N ASP A 213 -14.63 1.76 -12.87
CA ASP A 213 -13.35 1.13 -12.61
C ASP A 213 -12.80 1.14 -11.17
N PHE A 214 -13.46 1.79 -10.21
CA PHE A 214 -13.07 1.69 -8.79
C PHE A 214 -13.42 0.33 -8.20
N LEU A 215 -14.70 -0.02 -8.23
CA LEU A 215 -15.20 -1.36 -7.87
C LEU A 215 -15.54 -2.15 -9.15
N PRO A 216 -15.28 -3.46 -9.20
CA PRO A 216 -15.54 -4.35 -10.31
C PRO A 216 -16.98 -4.84 -10.22
N ASN A 217 -17.37 -5.56 -11.26
CA ASN A 217 -18.66 -6.24 -11.33
C ASN A 217 -19.81 -5.26 -11.01
N GLU A 218 -19.63 -4.00 -11.40
CA GLU A 218 -20.62 -2.93 -11.30
C GLU A 218 -21.14 -2.65 -9.89
N ALA A 219 -20.37 -3.02 -8.86
CA ALA A 219 -20.74 -2.71 -7.49
C ALA A 219 -20.68 -1.21 -7.25
N ARG A 220 -21.77 -0.64 -6.74
CA ARG A 220 -21.89 0.80 -6.49
C ARG A 220 -22.49 1.08 -5.11
N LEU A 221 -22.07 2.18 -4.52
CA LEU A 221 -22.67 2.75 -3.32
C LEU A 221 -24.09 3.22 -3.67
N GLU A 222 -25.08 2.61 -3.02
CA GLU A 222 -26.50 2.84 -3.32
C GLU A 222 -27.13 3.80 -2.29
N SER A 223 -26.87 3.58 -0.99
CA SER A 223 -27.43 4.46 0.04
C SER A 223 -26.59 4.56 1.30
N ILE A 224 -26.68 5.74 1.93
CA ILE A 224 -26.14 6.02 3.25
C ILE A 224 -27.33 6.49 4.10
N SER A 225 -27.58 5.80 5.21
CA SER A 225 -28.70 6.12 6.10
C SER A 225 -28.36 5.81 7.55
N SER A 226 -29.30 6.09 8.46
CA SER A 226 -29.20 5.66 9.86
C SER A 226 -29.09 4.15 10.04
N LYS A 227 -29.52 3.36 9.04
CA LYS A 227 -29.41 1.89 9.05
C LYS A 227 -28.03 1.38 8.59
N GLY A 228 -27.15 2.26 8.10
CA GLY A 228 -25.83 1.89 7.60
C GLY A 228 -25.59 2.32 6.16
N ILE A 229 -24.46 1.85 5.62
CA ILE A 229 -24.00 2.09 4.26
C ILE A 229 -24.30 0.83 3.45
N ARG A 230 -24.98 0.99 2.31
CA ARG A 230 -25.39 -0.11 1.43
C ARG A 230 -24.86 0.06 0.03
N PHE A 231 -24.42 -1.05 -0.53
CA PHE A 231 -24.02 -1.18 -1.92
C PHE A 231 -25.04 -2.02 -2.66
N VAL A 232 -25.09 -1.87 -3.98
CA VAL A 232 -25.77 -2.81 -4.88
C VAL A 232 -24.71 -3.46 -5.77
N ASP A 233 -24.80 -4.77 -5.95
CA ASP A 233 -23.91 -5.53 -6.83
C ASP A 233 -24.40 -5.50 -8.30
N GLY A 234 -23.61 -6.04 -9.23
CA GLY A 234 -24.00 -6.16 -10.63
C GLY A 234 -25.23 -7.03 -10.89
N ASN A 235 -25.73 -7.77 -9.90
CA ASN A 235 -26.99 -8.52 -9.99
C ASN A 235 -28.20 -7.70 -9.51
N GLY A 236 -27.99 -6.46 -9.07
CA GLY A 236 -29.04 -5.61 -8.49
C GLY A 236 -29.37 -5.96 -7.04
N CYS A 237 -28.57 -6.78 -6.35
CA CYS A 237 -28.80 -7.15 -4.97
C CYS A 237 -28.18 -6.13 -4.01
N GLU A 238 -28.99 -5.58 -3.11
CA GLU A 238 -28.49 -4.70 -2.04
C GLU A 238 -27.79 -5.47 -0.92
N VAL A 239 -26.58 -5.03 -0.57
CA VAL A 239 -25.73 -5.64 0.46
C VAL A 239 -25.19 -4.55 1.39
N PRO A 240 -25.29 -4.73 2.73
CA PRO A 240 -24.58 -3.86 3.68
C PRO A 240 -23.07 -3.88 3.45
N VAL A 241 -22.38 -2.75 3.67
CA VAL A 241 -20.93 -2.64 3.47
C VAL A 241 -20.15 -3.68 4.28
N GLU A 242 -20.66 -4.06 5.45
CA GLU A 242 -20.08 -5.05 6.34
C GLU A 242 -20.18 -6.47 5.78
N ASN A 243 -21.07 -6.73 4.82
CA ASN A 243 -21.28 -8.05 4.22
C ASN A 243 -20.64 -8.18 2.82
N LEU A 244 -19.92 -7.16 2.35
CA LEU A 244 -19.15 -7.25 1.13
C LEU A 244 -17.96 -8.20 1.28
N SER A 245 -17.42 -8.67 0.14
CA SER A 245 -16.21 -9.49 0.12
C SER A 245 -15.01 -8.78 0.77
N ASP A 246 -14.04 -9.54 1.30
CA ASP A 246 -12.85 -8.97 1.94
C ASP A 246 -12.06 -8.02 1.03
N GLY A 247 -11.96 -8.33 -0.27
CA GLY A 247 -11.32 -7.45 -1.23
C GLY A 247 -12.00 -6.08 -1.32
N TYR A 248 -13.34 -6.07 -1.33
CA TYR A 248 -14.12 -4.83 -1.37
C TYR A 248 -13.96 -4.05 -0.06
N ARG A 249 -14.08 -4.74 1.08
CA ARG A 249 -13.95 -4.09 2.40
C ARG A 249 -12.55 -3.51 2.59
N SER A 250 -11.51 -4.21 2.13
CA SER A 250 -10.11 -3.77 2.24
C SER A 250 -9.85 -2.47 1.48
N ILE A 251 -10.27 -2.38 0.21
CA ILE A 251 -10.07 -1.15 -0.57
C ILE A 251 -10.96 -0.01 -0.10
N LEU A 252 -12.23 -0.29 0.23
CA LEU A 252 -13.20 0.71 0.63
C LEU A 252 -12.84 1.34 1.97
N SER A 253 -12.47 0.51 2.95
CA SER A 253 -12.12 1.01 4.28
C SER A 253 -10.92 1.93 4.25
N MET A 254 -9.88 1.57 3.49
CA MET A 254 -8.71 2.43 3.31
C MET A 254 -9.05 3.69 2.52
N THR A 255 -9.81 3.57 1.42
CA THR A 255 -10.14 4.72 0.57
C THR A 255 -11.02 5.72 1.31
N PHE A 256 -12.08 5.26 1.99
CA PHE A 256 -12.94 6.13 2.81
C PHE A 256 -12.15 6.80 3.93
N GLU A 257 -11.30 6.06 4.63
CA GLU A 257 -10.49 6.64 5.70
C GLU A 257 -9.47 7.65 5.15
N LEU A 258 -8.82 7.36 4.02
CA LEU A 258 -7.90 8.29 3.37
C LEU A 258 -8.60 9.60 3.03
N ILE A 259 -9.76 9.53 2.38
CA ILE A 259 -10.50 10.72 1.98
C ILE A 259 -10.99 11.50 3.21
N ARG A 260 -11.47 10.81 4.25
CA ARG A 260 -11.83 11.44 5.54
C ARG A 260 -10.65 12.20 6.14
N GLN A 261 -9.46 11.61 6.15
CA GLN A 261 -8.27 12.20 6.75
C GLN A 261 -7.75 13.39 5.92
N LEU A 262 -7.83 13.31 4.58
CA LEU A 262 -7.53 14.43 3.69
C LEU A 262 -8.51 15.58 3.89
N ALA A 263 -9.82 15.31 3.96
CA ALA A 263 -10.85 16.31 4.22
C ALA A 263 -10.61 17.03 5.56
N ARG A 264 -10.21 16.29 6.61
CA ARG A 264 -9.85 16.88 7.91
C ARG A 264 -8.56 17.70 7.87
N ALA A 265 -7.63 17.37 6.99
CA ALA A 265 -6.32 18.04 6.90
C ALA A 265 -6.36 19.31 6.06
N TYR A 266 -7.09 19.30 4.95
CA TYR A 266 -7.09 20.38 3.95
C TYR A 266 -8.39 21.17 3.87
N GLY A 267 -9.48 20.65 4.46
CA GLY A 267 -10.83 21.18 4.28
C GLY A 267 -11.57 20.51 3.13
N ALA A 268 -12.90 20.40 3.26
CA ALA A 268 -13.76 19.74 2.27
C ALA A 268 -13.82 20.49 0.93
N ASP A 269 -13.68 21.81 0.95
CA ASP A 269 -13.77 22.72 -0.18
C ASP A 269 -12.56 22.67 -1.11
N LYS A 270 -11.39 22.26 -0.60
CA LYS A 270 -10.11 22.22 -1.34
C LYS A 270 -9.72 20.82 -1.81
N LEU A 271 -10.52 19.81 -1.46
CA LEU A 271 -10.15 18.41 -1.61
C LEU A 271 -10.21 17.93 -3.06
N PHE A 272 -11.35 18.16 -3.71
CA PHE A 272 -11.64 17.71 -5.08
C PHE A 272 -11.23 18.74 -6.13
N ALA A 273 -10.94 18.27 -7.34
CA ALA A 273 -10.70 19.15 -8.47
C ALA A 273 -11.95 20.00 -8.77
N PRO A 274 -11.80 21.31 -9.06
CA PRO A 274 -12.93 22.16 -9.41
C PRO A 274 -13.70 21.61 -10.63
N GLY A 275 -14.97 21.27 -10.44
CA GLY A 275 -15.82 20.71 -11.49
C GLY A 275 -15.58 19.22 -11.81
N ASP A 276 -14.68 18.56 -11.09
CA ASP A 276 -14.41 17.13 -11.22
C ASP A 276 -14.29 16.44 -9.84
N PRO A 277 -15.39 15.88 -9.32
CA PRO A 277 -15.39 15.16 -8.04
C PRO A 277 -14.79 13.75 -8.13
N THR A 278 -14.24 13.35 -9.27
CA THR A 278 -13.53 12.07 -9.42
C THR A 278 -12.05 12.18 -9.07
N THR A 279 -11.50 13.40 -8.99
CA THR A 279 -10.07 13.63 -8.76
C THR A 279 -9.82 14.41 -7.46
N ILE A 280 -8.91 13.91 -6.61
CA ILE A 280 -8.46 14.58 -5.37
C ILE A 280 -7.10 15.24 -5.61
N VAL A 281 -7.02 16.56 -5.40
CA VAL A 281 -5.89 17.39 -5.87
C VAL A 281 -4.93 17.85 -4.78
N VAL A 282 -5.16 17.46 -3.53
CA VAL A 282 -4.28 17.81 -2.41
C VAL A 282 -3.04 16.88 -2.35
N PRO A 283 -1.87 17.40 -1.94
CA PRO A 283 -0.64 16.62 -1.87
C PRO A 283 -0.59 15.73 -0.61
N GLY A 284 0.42 14.87 -0.53
CA GLY A 284 0.65 14.05 0.66
C GLY A 284 1.40 12.75 0.41
N VAL A 285 1.71 12.05 1.50
CA VAL A 285 2.41 10.75 1.48
C VAL A 285 1.52 9.68 2.07
N VAL A 286 1.25 8.61 1.31
CA VAL A 286 0.45 7.48 1.78
C VAL A 286 1.29 6.22 1.75
N LEU A 287 1.41 5.57 2.89
CA LEU A 287 2.13 4.31 3.02
C LEU A 287 1.13 3.14 3.11
N ILE A 288 1.30 2.08 2.33
CA ILE A 288 0.36 0.94 2.35
C ILE A 288 1.14 -0.37 2.45
N ASP A 289 1.02 -1.06 3.57
CA ASP A 289 1.60 -2.38 3.76
C ASP A 289 0.70 -3.45 3.11
N GLU A 290 1.31 -4.34 2.34
CA GLU A 290 0.68 -5.41 1.57
C GLU A 290 -0.58 -4.91 0.84
N ILE A 291 -0.40 -3.98 -0.10
CA ILE A 291 -1.52 -3.43 -0.88
C ILE A 291 -2.33 -4.53 -1.59
N ASP A 292 -1.70 -5.65 -1.91
CA ASP A 292 -2.31 -6.83 -2.52
C ASP A 292 -3.13 -7.71 -1.56
N ALA A 293 -3.05 -7.50 -0.25
CA ALA A 293 -3.76 -8.32 0.74
C ALA A 293 -5.28 -8.33 0.48
N HIS A 294 -5.83 -9.54 0.32
CA HIS A 294 -7.23 -9.84 0.01
C HIS A 294 -7.74 -9.32 -1.36
N LEU A 295 -6.88 -8.72 -2.19
CA LEU A 295 -7.27 -8.22 -3.50
C LEU A 295 -7.22 -9.31 -4.57
N HIS A 296 -8.27 -9.39 -5.38
CA HIS A 296 -8.28 -10.25 -6.55
C HIS A 296 -7.17 -9.82 -7.55
N PRO A 297 -6.49 -10.76 -8.25
CA PRO A 297 -5.38 -10.42 -9.16
C PRO A 297 -5.70 -9.35 -10.22
N MET A 298 -6.93 -9.36 -10.74
CA MET A 298 -7.40 -8.33 -11.69
C MET A 298 -7.31 -6.91 -11.09
N TRP A 299 -7.60 -6.75 -9.81
CA TRP A 299 -7.46 -5.46 -9.12
C TRP A 299 -6.03 -5.14 -8.76
N GLN A 300 -5.21 -6.12 -8.39
CA GLN A 300 -3.79 -5.88 -8.14
C GLN A 300 -3.13 -5.19 -9.34
N ARG A 301 -3.54 -5.53 -10.57
CA ARG A 301 -3.08 -4.85 -11.81
C ARG A 301 -3.57 -3.41 -11.96
N ARG A 302 -4.75 -3.09 -11.43
CA ARG A 302 -5.47 -1.83 -11.71
C ARG A 302 -5.30 -0.80 -10.60
N VAL A 303 -5.23 -1.24 -9.35
CA VAL A 303 -5.32 -0.41 -8.15
C VAL A 303 -4.28 0.71 -8.13
N GLY A 304 -3.01 0.42 -8.47
CA GLY A 304 -1.97 1.44 -8.46
C GLY A 304 -2.14 2.49 -9.56
N ARG A 305 -2.60 2.10 -10.76
CA ARG A 305 -2.93 3.07 -11.82
C ARG A 305 -4.10 3.94 -11.40
N TRP A 306 -5.15 3.32 -10.89
CA TRP A 306 -6.35 4.02 -10.42
C TRP A 306 -5.99 5.04 -9.33
N PHE A 307 -5.16 4.69 -8.34
CA PHE A 307 -4.71 5.64 -7.31
C PHE A 307 -3.91 6.80 -7.90
N ARG A 308 -3.03 6.56 -8.87
CA ARG A 308 -2.27 7.64 -9.53
C ARG A 308 -3.16 8.58 -10.35
N GLU A 309 -4.23 8.08 -10.95
CA GLU A 309 -5.16 8.89 -11.74
C GLU A 309 -6.04 9.77 -10.84
N HIS A 310 -6.57 9.23 -9.75
CA HIS A 310 -7.55 9.92 -8.90
C HIS A 310 -6.94 10.62 -7.68
N PHE A 311 -5.66 10.36 -7.37
CA PHE A 311 -4.87 11.07 -6.36
C PHE A 311 -3.52 11.54 -6.97
N PRO A 312 -3.54 12.38 -8.02
CA PRO A 312 -2.35 12.72 -8.82
C PRO A 312 -1.25 13.43 -8.05
N ASN A 313 -1.54 14.01 -6.88
CA ASN A 313 -0.56 14.72 -6.04
C ASN A 313 -0.13 13.92 -4.80
N ILE A 314 -0.54 12.66 -4.67
CA ILE A 314 -0.14 11.78 -3.57
C ILE A 314 1.06 10.90 -3.98
N GLN A 315 2.05 10.83 -3.10
CA GLN A 315 3.12 9.85 -3.18
C GLN A 315 2.72 8.58 -2.43
N PHE A 316 2.51 7.49 -3.16
CA PHE A 316 2.23 6.18 -2.59
C PHE A 316 3.54 5.39 -2.43
N ILE A 317 3.82 4.93 -1.21
CA ILE A 317 4.91 3.99 -0.91
C ILE A 317 4.27 2.71 -0.39
N VAL A 318 4.29 1.67 -1.22
CA VAL A 318 3.55 0.44 -0.95
C VAL A 318 4.49 -0.75 -0.83
N THR A 319 4.14 -1.74 -0.01
CA THR A 319 4.80 -3.04 -0.02
C THR A 319 3.90 -4.07 -0.67
N THR A 320 4.49 -5.08 -1.30
CA THR A 320 3.71 -6.14 -1.95
C THR A 320 4.48 -7.45 -2.07
N HIS A 321 3.74 -8.55 -2.18
CA HIS A 321 4.23 -9.86 -2.60
C HIS A 321 3.88 -10.19 -4.06
N SER A 322 3.09 -9.33 -4.70
CA SER A 322 2.57 -9.56 -6.04
C SER A 322 3.31 -8.73 -7.10
N PRO A 323 3.86 -9.36 -8.15
CA PRO A 323 4.43 -8.63 -9.28
C PRO A 323 3.40 -7.78 -10.02
N LEU A 324 2.11 -8.06 -9.89
CA LEU A 324 1.04 -7.32 -10.56
C LEU A 324 0.95 -5.87 -10.06
N ILE A 325 1.30 -5.63 -8.79
CA ILE A 325 1.32 -4.29 -8.20
C ILE A 325 2.46 -3.44 -8.78
N CYS A 326 3.56 -4.07 -9.19
CA CYS A 326 4.71 -3.38 -9.79
C CYS A 326 4.35 -2.71 -11.11
N GLN A 327 3.39 -3.25 -11.88
CA GLN A 327 3.01 -2.73 -13.20
C GLN A 327 2.51 -1.27 -13.16
N ALA A 328 2.03 -0.82 -11.99
CA ALA A 328 1.62 0.56 -11.80
C ALA A 328 2.78 1.55 -11.60
N ALA A 329 4.00 1.08 -11.34
CA ALA A 329 5.19 1.88 -11.03
C ALA A 329 5.88 2.51 -12.26
N THR A 330 5.15 2.67 -13.37
CA THR A 330 5.61 3.43 -14.57
C THR A 330 5.87 4.90 -14.27
N VAL A 331 5.15 5.45 -13.29
CA VAL A 331 5.42 6.75 -12.67
C VAL A 331 5.68 6.48 -11.19
N GLY A 332 6.95 6.26 -10.85
CA GLY A 332 7.35 5.81 -9.53
C GLY A 332 8.65 5.01 -9.56
N SER A 333 8.78 4.03 -8.67
CA SER A 333 9.97 3.19 -8.59
C SER A 333 9.68 1.81 -8.02
N VAL A 334 10.59 0.87 -8.25
CA VAL A 334 10.57 -0.44 -7.60
C VAL A 334 11.89 -0.62 -6.85
N PHE A 335 11.81 -0.86 -5.55
CA PHE A 335 12.95 -1.06 -4.67
C PHE A 335 12.91 -2.46 -4.07
N ARG A 336 14.01 -3.19 -4.19
CA ARG A 336 14.12 -4.56 -3.68
C ARG A 336 14.94 -4.57 -2.40
N LEU A 337 14.35 -5.09 -1.33
CA LEU A 337 15.03 -5.39 -0.08
C LEU A 337 15.89 -6.66 -0.20
N PRO A 338 17.01 -6.74 0.52
CA PRO A 338 17.92 -7.87 0.44
C PRO A 338 17.29 -9.13 1.04
N ARG A 339 17.65 -10.28 0.49
CA ARG A 339 17.16 -11.56 1.00
C ARG A 339 17.73 -11.84 2.39
N PRO A 340 16.91 -12.27 3.37
CA PRO A 340 17.40 -12.60 4.70
C PRO A 340 18.52 -13.65 4.65
N GLY A 341 19.66 -13.34 5.27
CA GLY A 341 20.82 -14.25 5.32
C GLY A 341 21.69 -14.28 4.06
N SER A 342 21.41 -13.41 3.08
CA SER A 342 22.29 -13.20 1.91
C SER A 342 23.20 -11.99 2.10
N ASP A 343 24.27 -11.91 1.29
CA ASP A 343 25.14 -10.74 1.16
C ASP A 343 24.61 -9.72 0.13
N GLU A 344 23.35 -9.85 -0.30
CA GLU A 344 22.75 -8.92 -1.26
C GLU A 344 22.55 -7.54 -0.61
N GLU A 345 22.70 -6.50 -1.43
CA GLU A 345 22.36 -5.14 -1.03
C GLU A 345 20.96 -4.76 -1.51
N ALA A 346 20.31 -3.87 -0.76
CA ALA A 346 19.07 -3.26 -1.20
C ALA A 346 19.34 -2.33 -2.38
N ALA A 347 18.50 -2.38 -3.41
CA ALA A 347 18.71 -1.56 -4.60
C ALA A 347 17.41 -1.23 -5.33
N MET A 348 17.45 -0.12 -6.07
CA MET A 348 16.42 0.21 -7.06
C MET A 348 16.55 -0.75 -8.24
N ILE A 349 15.43 -1.35 -8.63
CA ILE A 349 15.36 -2.16 -9.84
C ILE A 349 15.28 -1.22 -11.03
N THR A 350 16.19 -1.39 -12.00
CA THR A 350 16.32 -0.52 -13.17
C THR A 350 16.56 -1.34 -14.45
N GLY A 351 16.47 -0.67 -15.61
CA GLY A 351 16.72 -1.28 -16.92
C GLY A 351 15.80 -2.46 -17.23
N VAL A 352 16.37 -3.50 -17.86
CA VAL A 352 15.60 -4.67 -18.35
C VAL A 352 14.84 -5.39 -17.23
N ALA A 353 15.40 -5.44 -16.02
CA ALA A 353 14.72 -6.07 -14.89
C ALA A 353 13.45 -5.28 -14.50
N LEU A 354 13.52 -3.96 -14.53
CA LEU A 354 12.36 -3.09 -14.30
C LEU A 354 11.34 -3.26 -15.44
N ASP A 355 11.77 -3.23 -16.69
CA ASP A 355 10.89 -3.39 -17.85
C ASP A 355 10.09 -4.70 -17.80
N ARG A 356 10.73 -5.80 -17.35
CA ARG A 356 10.05 -7.09 -17.14
C ARG A 356 9.00 -7.05 -16.04
N LEU A 357 9.25 -6.30 -14.95
CA LEU A 357 8.26 -6.11 -13.88
C LEU A 357 7.09 -5.22 -14.32
N LEU A 358 7.37 -4.18 -15.12
CA LEU A 358 6.38 -3.19 -15.53
C LEU A 358 5.50 -3.67 -16.69
N TYR A 359 6.11 -4.29 -17.70
CA TYR A 359 5.49 -4.59 -18.99
C TYR A 359 5.42 -6.09 -19.31
N GLY A 360 6.20 -6.91 -18.59
CA GLY A 360 6.22 -8.36 -18.77
C GLY A 360 4.97 -9.05 -18.24
N ASN A 361 4.84 -10.33 -18.58
CA ASN A 361 3.83 -11.18 -17.97
C ASN A 361 4.24 -11.59 -16.54
N VAL A 362 3.34 -12.26 -15.81
CA VAL A 362 3.60 -12.66 -14.41
C VAL A 362 4.82 -13.57 -14.27
N LEU A 363 5.03 -14.49 -15.23
CA LEU A 363 6.18 -15.39 -15.24
C LEU A 363 7.49 -14.63 -15.51
N ASP A 364 7.46 -13.66 -16.44
CA ASP A 364 8.60 -12.78 -16.70
C ASP A 364 9.00 -12.02 -15.43
N ALA A 365 8.02 -11.52 -14.68
CA ALA A 365 8.23 -10.82 -13.43
C ALA A 365 8.87 -11.72 -12.35
N TYR A 366 8.38 -12.94 -12.17
CA TYR A 366 9.02 -13.91 -11.26
C TYR A 366 10.43 -14.32 -11.73
N SER A 367 10.67 -14.42 -13.04
CA SER A 367 11.98 -14.77 -13.60
C SER A 367 13.08 -13.73 -13.34
N THR A 368 12.72 -12.51 -12.92
CA THR A 368 13.70 -11.48 -12.55
C THR A 368 14.47 -11.81 -11.27
N GLY A 369 14.01 -12.77 -10.47
CA GLY A 369 14.54 -13.05 -9.12
C GLY A 369 14.21 -11.96 -8.09
N ALA A 370 13.38 -10.97 -8.46
CA ALA A 370 13.02 -9.86 -7.57
C ALA A 370 12.06 -10.27 -6.43
N PHE A 371 11.44 -11.44 -6.55
CA PHE A 371 10.54 -12.05 -5.57
C PHE A 371 11.09 -13.38 -5.02
N GLY A 372 12.42 -13.55 -5.06
CA GLY A 372 13.10 -14.78 -4.67
C GLY A 372 12.99 -15.90 -5.71
N ASP A 373 13.50 -17.08 -5.35
CA ASP A 373 13.44 -18.28 -6.19
C ASP A 373 12.05 -18.90 -6.10
N VAL A 374 11.11 -18.37 -6.89
CA VAL A 374 9.74 -18.88 -6.94
C VAL A 374 9.71 -20.11 -7.82
N VAL A 375 9.42 -21.26 -7.20
CA VAL A 375 9.12 -22.51 -7.93
C VAL A 375 7.79 -22.32 -8.65
N LEU A 376 7.84 -22.07 -9.96
CA LEU A 376 6.67 -21.73 -10.79
C LEU A 376 5.76 -22.91 -11.12
N ARG A 377 6.16 -24.15 -10.79
CA ARG A 377 5.44 -25.39 -11.07
C ARG A 377 5.61 -26.37 -9.91
N SER A 378 4.59 -27.18 -9.63
CA SER A 378 4.72 -28.29 -8.68
C SER A 378 5.77 -29.30 -9.15
N ASP A 379 6.29 -30.12 -8.23
CA ASP A 379 7.23 -31.21 -8.56
C ASP A 379 6.64 -32.14 -9.65
N GLU A 380 5.36 -32.52 -9.52
CA GLU A 380 4.64 -33.28 -10.55
C GLU A 380 4.55 -32.53 -11.89
N GLY A 381 4.39 -31.20 -11.85
CA GLY A 381 4.41 -30.34 -13.03
C GLY A 381 5.78 -30.27 -13.71
N MET A 382 6.86 -30.37 -12.93
CA MET A 382 8.24 -30.47 -13.43
C MET A 382 8.50 -31.84 -14.05
N GLU A 383 8.09 -32.93 -13.40
CA GLU A 383 8.18 -34.30 -13.94
C GLU A 383 7.43 -34.43 -15.27
N LYS A 384 6.22 -33.86 -15.37
CA LYS A 384 5.44 -33.82 -16.62
C LYS A 384 6.13 -33.02 -17.71
N LEU A 385 6.85 -31.94 -17.36
CA LEU A 385 7.61 -31.12 -18.30
C LEU A 385 8.84 -31.88 -18.81
N GLU A 386 9.55 -32.57 -17.93
CA GLU A 386 10.69 -33.43 -18.28
C GLU A 386 10.25 -34.59 -19.18
N ARG A 387 9.11 -35.22 -18.88
CA ARG A 387 8.49 -36.23 -19.73
C ARG A 387 8.13 -35.67 -21.11
N LEU A 388 7.53 -34.49 -21.17
CA LEU A 388 7.21 -33.81 -22.43
C LEU A 388 8.48 -33.48 -23.23
N ALA A 389 9.55 -33.03 -22.58
CA ALA A 389 10.84 -32.78 -23.22
C ALA A 389 11.46 -34.06 -23.79
N THR A 390 11.38 -35.15 -23.04
CA THR A 390 11.84 -36.49 -23.47
C THR A 390 11.07 -36.96 -24.71
N LEU A 391 9.73 -36.80 -24.71
CA LEU A 391 8.88 -37.13 -25.86
C LEU A 391 9.19 -36.25 -27.07
N ASN A 392 9.39 -34.94 -26.91
CA ASN A 392 9.78 -34.04 -28.00
C ASN A 392 11.14 -34.43 -28.62
N GLN A 393 12.13 -34.80 -27.79
CA GLN A 393 13.43 -35.27 -28.28
C GLN A 393 13.30 -36.60 -29.03
N LYS A 394 12.49 -37.53 -28.52
CA LYS A 394 12.25 -38.83 -29.17
C LYS A 394 11.51 -38.69 -30.50
N GLU A 395 10.52 -37.80 -30.58
CA GLU A 395 9.80 -37.44 -31.81
C GLU A 395 10.78 -36.99 -32.91
N LEU A 396 11.70 -36.09 -32.57
CA LEU A 396 12.72 -35.56 -33.49
C LEU A 396 13.74 -36.62 -33.94
N ALA A 397 14.07 -37.58 -33.07
CA ALA A 397 15.13 -38.55 -33.35
C ALA A 397 14.63 -39.82 -34.06
N GLN A 398 13.49 -40.37 -33.66
CA GLN A 398 13.07 -41.73 -34.03
C GLN A 398 11.56 -41.86 -34.32
N GLY A 399 10.79 -40.79 -34.14
CA GLY A 399 9.32 -40.84 -34.16
C GLY A 399 8.72 -41.37 -32.86
N LEU A 400 7.42 -41.13 -32.66
CA LEU A 400 6.67 -41.54 -31.48
C LEU A 400 5.68 -42.67 -31.80
N SER A 401 5.42 -43.55 -30.83
CA SER A 401 4.30 -44.50 -30.93
C SER A 401 2.96 -43.78 -30.83
N SER A 402 1.87 -44.44 -31.22
CA SER A 402 0.51 -43.87 -31.12
C SER A 402 0.13 -43.51 -29.68
N GLU A 403 0.56 -44.30 -28.69
CA GLU A 403 0.35 -44.03 -27.27
C GLU A 403 1.18 -42.83 -26.81
N GLU A 404 2.45 -42.74 -27.23
CA GLU A 404 3.33 -41.64 -26.89
C GLU A 404 2.91 -40.32 -27.55
N GLN A 405 2.33 -40.36 -28.76
CA GLN A 405 1.73 -39.20 -29.42
C GLN A 405 0.50 -38.70 -28.65
N ALA A 406 -0.36 -39.61 -28.18
CA ALA A 406 -1.53 -39.25 -27.37
C ALA A 406 -1.10 -38.65 -26.01
N GLU A 407 -0.11 -39.26 -25.35
CA GLU A 407 0.49 -38.75 -24.12
C GLU A 407 1.11 -37.36 -24.33
N GLN A 408 1.88 -37.17 -25.40
CA GLN A 408 2.50 -35.89 -25.74
C GLN A 408 1.45 -34.80 -26.02
N GLN A 409 0.38 -35.12 -26.75
CA GLN A 409 -0.72 -34.18 -26.99
C GLN A 409 -1.42 -33.79 -25.69
N LEU A 410 -1.68 -34.76 -24.81
CA LEU A 410 -2.27 -34.51 -23.50
C LEU A 410 -1.37 -33.60 -22.65
N LEU A 411 -0.06 -33.88 -22.59
CA LEU A 411 0.90 -33.08 -21.84
C LEU A 411 1.05 -31.66 -22.41
N ARG A 412 1.02 -31.48 -23.74
CA ARG A 412 1.01 -30.16 -24.39
C ARG A 412 -0.25 -29.36 -24.05
N ALA A 413 -1.40 -30.02 -23.96
CA ALA A 413 -2.66 -29.40 -23.56
C ALA A 413 -2.66 -29.01 -22.06
N GLN A 414 -2.05 -29.83 -21.21
CA GLN A 414 -1.93 -29.57 -19.77
C GLN A 414 -0.90 -28.49 -19.42
N LEU A 415 0.19 -28.38 -20.21
CA LEU A 415 1.32 -27.48 -19.95
C LEU A 415 1.55 -26.53 -21.13
N PRO A 416 0.59 -25.66 -21.48
CA PRO A 416 0.74 -24.76 -22.60
C PRO A 416 1.91 -23.79 -22.37
N THR A 417 2.76 -23.62 -23.38
CA THR A 417 3.97 -22.77 -23.35
C THR A 417 3.67 -21.28 -23.53
N ALA A 418 2.42 -20.92 -23.84
CA ALA A 418 1.89 -19.56 -23.85
C ALA A 418 0.50 -19.55 -23.20
N SER A 419 -0.01 -18.39 -22.80
CA SER A 419 -1.35 -18.26 -22.22
C SER A 419 -2.45 -18.57 -23.25
N SER A 420 -2.68 -19.84 -23.57
CA SER A 420 -3.90 -20.28 -24.24
C SER A 420 -4.96 -20.51 -23.18
N ALA A 421 -6.12 -19.85 -23.32
CA ALA A 421 -7.30 -20.22 -22.55
C ALA A 421 -7.64 -21.70 -22.81
N LEU A 422 -8.17 -22.38 -21.78
CA LEU A 422 -8.66 -23.75 -21.91
C LEU A 422 -9.66 -23.83 -23.09
N PRO A 423 -9.58 -24.85 -23.95
CA PRO A 423 -10.61 -25.10 -24.95
C PRO A 423 -11.98 -25.22 -24.28
N LEU A 424 -13.01 -24.59 -24.87
CA LEU A 424 -14.38 -24.53 -24.34
C LEU A 424 -15.05 -25.91 -24.10
N ASP A 425 -14.46 -26.99 -24.62
CA ASP A 425 -14.98 -28.36 -24.53
C ASP A 425 -14.42 -29.19 -23.36
N THR A 426 -13.82 -28.58 -22.33
CA THR A 426 -13.50 -29.34 -21.12
C THR A 426 -14.79 -29.76 -20.42
N ALA A 427 -15.19 -31.01 -20.63
CA ALA A 427 -16.29 -31.65 -19.92
C ALA A 427 -15.98 -31.67 -18.42
N VAL A 428 -16.61 -30.76 -17.69
CA VAL A 428 -16.65 -30.80 -16.22
C VAL A 428 -17.58 -31.96 -15.84
N PRO A 429 -17.09 -32.99 -15.12
CA PRO A 429 -17.99 -34.01 -14.60
C PRO A 429 -18.95 -33.32 -13.63
N GLN A 430 -20.25 -33.34 -13.94
CA GLN A 430 -21.24 -32.92 -12.96
C GLN A 430 -21.32 -33.97 -11.84
N PRO A 431 -21.51 -33.55 -10.58
CA PRO A 431 -21.54 -34.44 -9.42
C PRO A 431 -22.68 -35.45 -9.45
#